data_AF-A0A535XR41-F1
#
_entry.id   AF-A0A535XR41-F1
#
_cell.length_a   1.000
_cell.length_b   1.000
_cell.length_c   1.000
_cell.angle_alpha   90.00
_cell.angle_beta   90.00
_cell.angle_gamma   90.00
#
_symmetry.space_group_name_H-M   'P 1'
#
loop_
_entity.id
_entity.type
_entity.pdbx_description
1 polymer ?
#
loop_
_entity_poly.entity_id
_entity_poly.type
_entity_poly.pdbx_seq_one_letter_code
_entity_poly.pdbx_strand_id
1 'polypeptide(L)'
;MARISYVDVDKLDDAELRDYMERARRFGTPRPETQAIRSHVPAVARAFSRAWERIFRKGVLEHSLKELCRVYVSQTIECNY
;
A
#
# COMPACT_ATOMS: atom_id res chain seq x y z
N MET A 1 9.91 11.57 -5.00
CA MET A 1 8.67 12.39 -4.99
C MET A 1 7.74 11.88 -6.09
N ALA A 2 6.42 11.87 -5.85
CA ALA A 2 5.44 11.40 -6.83
C ALA A 2 5.42 12.30 -8.08
N ARG A 3 5.24 11.69 -9.27
CA ARG A 3 5.11 12.43 -10.55
C ARG A 3 3.66 12.73 -10.93
N ILE A 4 2.71 12.25 -10.14
CA ILE A 4 1.27 12.52 -10.27
C ILE A 4 0.74 13.01 -8.93
N SER A 5 -0.44 13.63 -8.94
CA SER A 5 -1.10 14.09 -7.72
C SER A 5 -1.46 12.93 -6.80
N TYR A 6 -1.86 13.24 -5.56
CA TYR A 6 -2.52 12.28 -4.68
C TYR A 6 -4.03 12.43 -4.86
N VAL A 7 -4.77 11.32 -4.85
CA VAL A 7 -6.24 11.43 -4.86
C VAL A 7 -6.74 12.09 -3.58
N ASP A 8 -7.80 12.87 -3.73
CA ASP A 8 -8.55 13.41 -2.59
C ASP A 8 -9.39 12.27 -1.98
N VAL A 9 -9.02 11.83 -0.79
CA VAL A 9 -9.66 10.69 -0.10
C VAL A 9 -11.14 10.99 0.19
N ASP A 10 -11.49 12.24 0.43
CA ASP A 10 -12.87 12.61 0.73
C ASP A 10 -13.79 12.49 -0.48
N LYS A 11 -13.23 12.61 -1.69
CA LYS A 11 -13.92 12.45 -2.98
C LYS A 11 -13.89 11.03 -3.53
N LEU A 12 -13.32 10.06 -2.80
CA LEU A 12 -13.42 8.65 -3.19
C LEU A 12 -14.82 8.12 -2.84
N ASP A 13 -15.62 7.82 -3.86
CA ASP A 13 -16.94 7.18 -3.71
C ASP A 13 -16.83 5.67 -3.45
N ASP A 14 -15.69 5.06 -3.80
CA ASP A 14 -15.46 3.62 -3.64
C ASP A 14 -15.08 3.27 -2.20
N ALA A 15 -16.02 2.66 -1.47
CA ALA A 15 -15.84 2.26 -0.08
C ALA A 15 -14.65 1.32 0.16
N GLU A 16 -14.31 0.45 -0.80
CA GLU A 16 -13.16 -0.46 -0.65
C GLU A 16 -11.84 0.32 -0.72
N LEU A 17 -11.77 1.34 -1.58
CA LEU A 17 -10.59 2.22 -1.66
C LEU A 17 -10.46 3.12 -0.43
N ARG A 18 -11.57 3.63 0.11
CA ARG A 18 -11.56 4.39 1.37
C ARG A 18 -11.02 3.55 2.53
N ASP A 19 -11.42 2.29 2.61
CA ASP A 19 -10.90 1.36 3.62
C ASP A 19 -9.38 1.10 3.45
N TYR A 20 -8.90 0.94 2.22
CA TYR A 20 -7.45 0.85 1.97
C TYR A 20 -6.69 2.09 2.45
N MET A 21 -7.24 3.29 2.24
CA MET A 21 -6.66 4.54 2.70
C MET A 21 -6.66 4.65 4.22
N GLU A 22 -7.75 4.28 4.88
CA GLU A 22 -7.86 4.31 6.34
C GLU A 22 -6.89 3.31 7.00
N ARG A 23 -6.77 2.10 6.44
CA ARG A 23 -5.78 1.12 6.91
C ARG A 23 -4.35 1.62 6.73
N ALA A 24 -4.05 2.25 5.60
CA ALA A 24 -2.75 2.86 5.35
C ALA A 24 -2.44 3.96 6.38
N ARG A 25 -3.43 4.82 6.69
CA ARG A 25 -3.32 5.87 7.72
C ARG A 25 -3.07 5.27 9.11
N ARG A 26 -3.76 4.18 9.46
CA ARG A 26 -3.68 3.54 10.78
C ARG A 26 -2.38 2.76 11.00
N PHE A 27 -1.94 2.02 9.99
CA PHE A 27 -0.82 1.07 10.13
C PHE A 27 0.49 1.57 9.51
N GLY A 28 0.45 2.63 8.69
CA GLY A 28 1.63 3.17 7.99
C GLY A 28 2.15 2.29 6.85
N THR A 29 1.68 1.04 6.72
CA THR A 29 2.11 0.09 5.68
C THR A 29 0.91 -0.58 4.98
N PRO A 30 0.77 -0.40 3.65
CA PRO A 30 1.56 0.46 2.77
C PRO A 30 1.34 1.95 3.10
N ARG A 31 2.31 2.82 2.74
CA ARG A 31 2.22 4.25 3.07
C ARG A 31 0.97 4.92 2.47
N PRO A 32 0.31 5.84 3.18
CA PRO A 32 -0.84 6.57 2.66
C PRO A 32 -0.59 7.24 1.32
N GLU A 33 0.59 7.85 1.12
CA GLU A 33 0.95 8.55 -0.11
C GLU A 33 0.99 7.60 -1.30
N THR A 34 1.59 6.41 -1.14
CA THR A 34 1.65 5.40 -2.20
C THR A 34 0.26 4.83 -2.50
N GLN A 35 -0.58 4.65 -1.47
CA GLN A 35 -1.95 4.20 -1.67
C GLN A 35 -2.78 5.27 -2.39
N ALA A 36 -2.60 6.55 -2.08
CA ALA A 36 -3.26 7.64 -2.78
C ALA A 36 -2.85 7.71 -4.27
N ILE A 37 -1.58 7.44 -4.60
CA ILE A 37 -1.13 7.33 -6.00
C ILE A 37 -1.85 6.17 -6.71
N ARG A 38 -1.89 4.98 -6.09
CA ARG A 38 -2.54 3.80 -6.69
C ARG A 38 -4.03 3.99 -6.89
N SER A 39 -4.69 4.73 -5.99
CA SER A 39 -6.13 4.97 -6.02
C SER A 39 -6.60 5.84 -7.20
N HIS A 40 -5.69 6.46 -7.97
CA HIS A 40 -6.04 7.02 -9.28
C HIS A 40 -6.58 5.96 -10.25
N VAL A 41 -6.17 4.71 -10.08
CA VAL A 41 -6.64 3.58 -10.89
C VAL A 41 -7.18 2.50 -9.94
N PRO A 42 -8.51 2.45 -9.70
CA PRO A 42 -9.11 1.52 -8.74
C PRO A 42 -8.68 0.06 -8.91
N ALA A 43 -8.55 -0.41 -10.15
CA ALA A 43 -8.09 -1.77 -10.45
C ALA A 43 -6.68 -2.04 -9.91
N VAL A 44 -5.75 -1.07 -10.00
CA VAL A 44 -4.38 -1.17 -9.48
C VAL A 44 -4.39 -1.19 -7.95
N ALA A 45 -5.14 -0.28 -7.33
CA ALA A 45 -5.27 -0.22 -5.87
C ALA A 45 -5.83 -1.53 -5.29
N ARG A 46 -6.84 -2.11 -5.94
CA ARG A 46 -7.43 -3.41 -5.57
C ARG A 46 -6.45 -4.55 -5.75
N ALA A 47 -5.80 -4.65 -6.91
CA ALA A 47 -4.84 -5.72 -7.20
C ALA A 47 -3.71 -5.74 -6.15
N PHE A 48 -3.15 -4.57 -5.84
CA PHE A 48 -2.09 -4.45 -4.84
C PHE A 48 -2.58 -4.77 -3.43
N SER A 49 -3.64 -4.11 -2.96
CA SER A 49 -4.06 -4.19 -1.55
C SER A 49 -4.60 -5.58 -1.18
N ARG A 50 -5.25 -6.26 -2.13
CA ARG A 50 -5.72 -7.65 -1.98
C ARG A 50 -4.56 -8.63 -1.88
N ALA A 51 -3.50 -8.44 -2.66
CA ALA A 51 -2.29 -9.27 -2.57
C ALA A 51 -1.54 -9.01 -1.27
N TRP A 52 -1.38 -7.73 -0.89
CA TRP A 52 -0.76 -7.32 0.37
C TRP A 52 -1.45 -7.95 1.58
N GLU A 53 -2.78 -7.91 1.65
CA GLU A 53 -3.54 -8.53 2.72
C GLU A 53 -3.27 -10.04 2.82
N ARG A 54 -3.29 -10.75 1.68
CA ARG A 54 -3.13 -12.21 1.62
C ARG A 54 -1.70 -12.65 1.98
N ILE A 55 -0.69 -11.96 1.45
CA ILE A 55 0.71 -12.38 1.54
C ILE A 55 1.36 -11.76 2.79
N PHE A 56 1.18 -10.45 2.98
CA PHE A 56 1.91 -9.71 3.99
C PHE A 56 1.25 -9.75 5.37
N ARG A 57 -0.08 -9.57 5.45
CA ARG A 57 -0.78 -9.63 6.75
C ARG A 57 -1.18 -11.04 7.15
N LYS A 58 -1.80 -11.79 6.23
CA LYS A 58 -2.34 -13.14 6.49
C LYS A 58 -1.44 -14.29 6.02
N GLY A 59 -0.27 -14.00 5.48
CA GLY A 59 0.66 -15.02 5.03
C GLY A 59 1.29 -15.80 6.18
N VAL A 60 1.79 -17.01 5.87
CA VAL A 60 2.25 -18.03 6.83
C VAL A 60 3.53 -17.68 7.59
N LEU A 61 4.36 -16.78 7.05
CA LEU A 61 5.60 -16.36 7.70
C LEU A 61 5.35 -15.28 8.74
N GLU A 62 6.21 -15.26 9.76
CA GLU A 62 6.24 -14.22 10.79
C GLU A 62 6.33 -12.82 10.18
N HIS A 63 5.62 -11.87 10.79
CA HIS A 63 5.55 -10.51 10.27
C HIS A 63 6.92 -9.82 10.24
N SER A 64 7.73 -10.01 11.28
CA SER A 64 9.09 -9.47 11.37
C SER A 64 10.00 -9.95 10.25
N LEU A 65 9.91 -11.23 9.87
CA LEU A 65 10.68 -11.79 8.76
C LEU A 65 10.24 -11.19 7.42
N LYS A 66 8.93 -11.04 7.21
CA LYS A 66 8.40 -10.39 5.99
C LYS A 66 8.83 -8.92 5.88
N GLU A 67 8.88 -8.19 6.99
CA GLU A 67 9.42 -6.82 7.02
C GLU A 67 10.93 -6.78 6.69
N LEU A 68 11.73 -7.70 7.25
CA LEU A 68 13.15 -7.79 6.91
C LEU A 68 13.37 -8.05 5.41
N CYS A 69 12.63 -8.99 4.82
CA CYS A 69 12.67 -9.23 3.38
C CYS A 69 12.26 -7.98 2.58
N ARG A 70 11.22 -7.26 3.02
CA ARG A 70 10.75 -6.04 2.35
C ARG A 70 11.80 -4.94 2.34
N VAL A 71 12.49 -4.73 3.46
CA VAL A 71 13.60 -3.76 3.57
C VAL A 71 14.77 -4.17 2.70
N TYR A 72 15.19 -5.44 2.78
CA TYR A 72 16.29 -5.98 1.98
C TYR A 72 16.03 -5.78 0.47
N VAL A 73 14.87 -6.22 -0.02
CA VAL A 73 14.50 -6.04 -1.43
C VAL A 73 14.47 -4.55 -1.82
N SER A 74 13.91 -3.69 -0.97
CA SER A 74 13.85 -2.25 -1.24
C SER A 74 15.25 -1.63 -1.37
N GLN A 75 16.20 -2.03 -0.51
CA GLN A 75 17.58 -1.58 -0.60
C GLN A 75 18.29 -2.08 -1.86
N THR A 76 18.05 -3.34 -2.26
CA THR A 76 18.70 -3.92 -3.46
C THR A 76 18.30 -3.24 -4.77
N ILE A 77 17.14 -2.59 -4.80
CA ILE A 77 16.63 -1.87 -5.98
C ILE A 77 16.64 -0.34 -5.79
N GLU A 78 17.31 0.15 -4.74
CA GLU A 78 17.39 1.59 -4.41
C GLU A 78 16.01 2.28 -4.30
N CYS A 79 15.03 1.57 -3.77
CA CYS A 79 13.69 2.10 -3.53
C CYS A 79 13.68 3.00 -2.28
N ASN A 80 13.62 4.31 -2.50
CA ASN A 80 13.65 5.34 -1.44
C ASN A 80 12.25 5.73 -0.91
N TYR A 81 11.24 4.89 -1.12
CA TYR A 81 9.85 5.17 -0.75
C TYR A 81 9.48 4.82 0.69
#